data_AF-A0A7W0XP00-F1
#
_entry.id   AF-A0A7W0XP00-F1
#
_cell.length_a   1.000
_cell.length_b   1.000
_cell.length_c   1.000
_cell.angle_alpha   90.00
_cell.angle_beta   90.00
_cell.angle_gamma   90.00
#
_symmetry.space_group_name_H-M   'P 1'
#
loop_
_entity.id
_entity.type
_entity.pdbx_description
1 polymer ?
#
loop_
_entity_poly.entity_id
_entity_poly.type
_entity_poly.pdbx_seq_one_letter_code
_entity_poly.pdbx_strand_id
1 'polypeptide(L)'
;MLACDLILAVRASKSVSADQVKSLERMVFGAGTPSREQLELLFLIDGYALRADPSWAALLDRAALSALVAAPGELAQASAVARAAA
;
A
#
# COMPACT_ATOMS: atom_id res chain seq x y z
N MET A 1 5.45 -16.35 -3.13
CA MET A 1 5.38 -15.92 -1.72
C MET A 1 4.03 -15.29 -1.52
N LEU A 2 3.23 -15.78 -0.57
CA LEU A 2 1.91 -15.22 -0.32
C LEU A 2 2.06 -13.88 0.41
N ALA A 3 1.09 -12.98 0.25
CA ALA A 3 1.02 -11.69 0.93
C ALA A 3 1.26 -11.79 2.45
N CYS A 4 0.69 -12.83 3.08
CA CYS A 4 0.85 -13.10 4.52
C CYS A 4 2.30 -13.40 4.92
N ASP A 5 3.05 -14.16 4.11
CA ASP A 5 4.43 -14.54 4.41
C ASP A 5 5.34 -13.29 4.47
N LEU A 6 5.06 -12.33 3.60
CA LEU A 6 5.82 -11.09 3.53
C LEU A 6 5.54 -10.18 4.73
N ILE A 7 4.29 -10.06 5.16
CA ILE A 7 3.93 -9.28 6.36
C ILE A 7 4.63 -9.87 7.58
N LEU A 8 4.63 -11.20 7.73
CA LEU A 8 5.34 -11.87 8.82
C LEU A 8 6.85 -11.60 8.78
N ALA A 9 7.44 -11.68 7.58
CA ALA A 9 8.85 -11.39 7.39
C ALA A 9 9.21 -9.94 7.76
N VAL A 10 8.49 -8.95 7.25
CA VAL A 10 8.74 -7.53 7.55
C VAL A 10 8.45 -7.22 9.02
N ARG A 11 7.41 -7.81 9.61
CA ARG A 11 7.12 -7.64 11.03
C ARG A 11 8.25 -8.14 11.92
N ALA A 12 8.89 -9.26 11.54
CA ALA A 12 10.00 -9.85 12.28
C ALA A 12 11.32 -9.09 12.06
N SER A 13 11.65 -8.75 10.81
CA SER A 13 12.91 -8.08 10.46
C SER A 13 12.90 -6.57 10.69
N LYS A 14 11.72 -5.96 10.74
CA LYS A 14 11.49 -4.50 10.69
C LYS A 14 12.12 -3.86 9.45
N SER A 15 12.34 -4.63 8.40
CA SER A 15 12.99 -4.16 7.18
C SER A 15 12.33 -4.66 5.91
N VAL A 16 12.35 -3.82 4.88
CA VAL A 16 11.89 -4.15 3.52
C VAL A 16 13.07 -4.04 2.56
N SER A 17 13.43 -5.15 1.90
CA SER A 17 14.53 -5.19 0.91
C SER A 17 14.06 -4.86 -0.51
N ALA A 18 15.00 -4.48 -1.39
CA ALA A 18 14.70 -4.19 -2.80
C ALA A 18 13.96 -5.33 -3.52
N ASP A 19 14.30 -6.59 -3.24
CA ASP A 19 13.63 -7.75 -3.87
C ASP A 19 12.20 -7.94 -3.35
N GLN A 20 11.96 -7.61 -2.08
CA GLN A 20 10.61 -7.56 -1.52
C GLN A 20 9.79 -6.43 -2.14
N VAL A 21 10.38 -5.24 -2.33
CA VAL A 21 9.74 -4.12 -3.03
C VAL A 21 9.35 -4.52 -4.46
N LYS A 22 10.25 -5.12 -5.24
CA LYS A 22 9.94 -5.60 -6.60
C LYS A 22 8.83 -6.65 -6.62
N SER A 23 8.79 -7.52 -5.62
CA SER A 23 7.75 -8.55 -5.51
C SER A 23 6.39 -7.93 -5.17
N LEU A 24 6.37 -6.93 -4.29
CA LEU A 24 5.18 -6.14 -3.98
C LEU A 24 4.70 -5.34 -5.17
N GLU A 25 5.60 -4.69 -5.92
CA GLU A 25 5.24 -3.94 -7.13
C GLU A 25 4.52 -4.83 -8.14
N ARG A 26 5.03 -6.04 -8.39
CA ARG A 26 4.36 -7.01 -9.28
C ARG A 26 3.03 -7.49 -8.73
N MET A 27 2.89 -7.63 -7.42
CA MET A 27 1.62 -8.04 -6.80
C MET A 27 0.56 -6.94 -6.94
N VAL A 28 0.94 -5.70 -6.68
CA VAL A 28 0.08 -4.52 -6.61
C VAL A 28 -0.33 -4.05 -8.01
N PHE A 29 0.62 -4.03 -8.96
CA PHE A 29 0.39 -3.52 -10.31
C PHE A 29 0.30 -4.60 -11.40
N GLY A 30 0.53 -5.88 -11.06
CA GLY A 30 0.50 -6.97 -12.04
C GLY A 30 -0.86 -7.18 -12.71
N ALA A 31 -1.94 -6.72 -12.07
CA ALA A 31 -3.31 -6.76 -12.61
C ALA A 31 -3.82 -5.37 -13.06
N GLY A 32 -2.95 -4.35 -13.12
CA GLY A 32 -3.31 -2.98 -13.46
C GLY A 32 -3.41 -2.07 -12.24
N THR A 33 -4.62 -1.58 -11.95
CA THR A 33 -4.85 -0.65 -10.83
C THR A 33 -4.83 -1.40 -9.50
N PRO A 34 -4.14 -0.86 -8.47
CA PRO A 34 -4.15 -1.47 -7.14
C PRO A 34 -5.57 -1.50 -6.54
N SER A 35 -5.94 -2.65 -5.96
CA SER A 35 -7.17 -2.78 -5.19
C SER A 35 -7.01 -2.15 -3.80
N ARG A 36 -8.15 -1.88 -3.14
CA ARG A 36 -8.19 -1.35 -1.77
C ARG A 36 -7.44 -2.25 -0.79
N GLU A 37 -7.62 -3.56 -0.89
CA GLU A 37 -6.96 -4.55 -0.04
C GLU A 37 -5.44 -4.56 -0.24
N GLN A 38 -4.98 -4.37 -1.48
CA GLN A 38 -3.55 -4.29 -1.79
C GLN A 38 -2.92 -3.04 -1.18
N LEU A 39 -3.64 -1.92 -1.13
CA LEU A 39 -3.16 -0.69 -0.48
C LEU A 39 -3.13 -0.82 1.04
N GLU A 40 -4.19 -1.37 1.64
CA GLU A 40 -4.24 -1.64 3.08
C GLU A 40 -3.07 -2.52 3.50
N LEU A 41 -2.71 -3.51 2.68
CA LEU A 41 -1.53 -4.33 2.88
C LEU A 41 -0.23 -3.51 2.85
N LEU A 42 -0.06 -2.62 1.86
CA LEU A 42 1.15 -1.78 1.78
C LEU A 42 1.28 -0.87 3.01
N PHE A 43 0.19 -0.26 3.46
CA PHE A 43 0.19 0.57 4.67
C PHE A 43 0.48 -0.25 5.93
N LEU A 44 -0.02 -1.49 6.01
CA LEU A 44 0.28 -2.37 7.12
C LEU A 44 1.78 -2.73 7.16
N ILE A 45 2.38 -3.00 6.00
CA ILE A 45 3.82 -3.25 5.88
C ILE A 45 4.62 -2.02 6.30
N ASP A 46 4.19 -0.83 5.87
CA ASP A 46 4.82 0.45 6.24
C ASP A 46 4.84 0.65 7.76
N GLY A 47 3.72 0.35 8.43
CA GLY A 47 3.62 0.42 9.89
C GLY A 47 4.57 -0.51 10.65
N TYR A 48 5.12 -1.55 9.99
CA TYR A 48 6.14 -2.41 10.57
C TYR A 48 7.56 -2.09 10.12
N ALA A 49 7.74 -1.34 9.03
CA ALA A 49 9.03 -1.10 8.41
C ALA A 49 9.76 0.06 9.11
N LEU A 50 10.89 -0.24 9.77
CA LEU A 50 11.80 0.77 10.34
C LEU A 50 12.98 1.06 9.41
N ARG A 51 13.36 0.09 8.57
CA ARG A 51 14.43 0.22 7.57
C ARG A 51 13.92 -0.27 6.23
N ALA A 52 13.57 0.64 5.35
CA ALA A 52 13.10 0.30 4.02
C ALA A 52 14.16 0.66 2.98
N ASP A 53 14.24 -0.15 1.92
CA ASP A 53 14.91 0.25 0.70
C ASP A 53 14.32 1.57 0.17
N PRO A 54 15.12 2.51 -0.37
CA PRO A 54 14.61 3.79 -0.86
C PRO A 54 13.49 3.66 -1.92
N SER A 55 13.46 2.56 -2.68
CA SER A 55 12.39 2.30 -3.65
C SER A 55 11.02 1.99 -3.02
N TRP A 56 10.97 1.69 -1.71
CA TRP A 56 9.73 1.46 -0.97
C TRP A 56 8.81 2.68 -0.98
N ALA A 57 9.37 3.86 -0.70
CA ALA A 57 8.60 5.10 -0.68
C ALA A 57 7.96 5.40 -2.06
N ALA A 58 8.74 5.21 -3.13
CA ALA A 58 8.25 5.38 -4.50
C ALA A 58 7.11 4.40 -4.84
N LEU A 59 7.18 3.16 -4.35
CA LEU A 59 6.10 2.18 -4.53
C LEU A 59 4.82 2.60 -3.79
N LEU A 60 4.94 3.01 -2.52
CA LEU A 60 3.82 3.48 -1.70
C LEU A 60 3.13 4.68 -2.33
N ASP A 61 3.89 5.72 -2.70
CA ASP A 61 3.36 6.94 -3.31
C ASP A 61 2.62 6.64 -4.60
N ARG A 62 3.22 5.82 -5.47
CA ARG A 62 2.61 5.42 -6.73
C ARG A 62 1.32 4.63 -6.52
N ALA A 63 1.30 3.72 -5.55
CA ALA A 63 0.11 2.92 -5.25
C ALA A 63 -1.02 3.80 -4.70
N ALA A 64 -0.72 4.68 -3.74
CA ALA A 64 -1.68 5.62 -3.16
C ALA A 64 -2.25 6.58 -4.22
N LEU A 65 -1.39 7.16 -5.07
CA LEU A 65 -1.83 8.03 -6.17
C LEU A 65 -2.68 7.29 -7.19
N SER A 66 -2.32 6.05 -7.54
CA SER A 66 -3.10 5.25 -8.49
C SER A 66 -4.50 4.94 -7.94
N ALA A 67 -4.61 4.70 -6.63
CA ALA A 67 -5.89 4.50 -5.95
C ALA A 67 -6.74 5.77 -5.93
N LEU A 68 -6.13 6.91 -5.59
CA LEU A 68 -6.75 8.23 -5.59
C LEU A 68 -7.35 8.57 -6.96
N VAL A 69 -6.61 8.29 -8.03
CA VAL A 69 -7.05 8.52 -9.42
C VAL A 69 -8.13 7.54 -9.86
N ALA A 70 -8.09 6.29 -9.38
CA ALA A 70 -9.07 5.27 -9.74
C ALA A 70 -10.44 5.45 -9.05
N ALA A 71 -10.47 6.06 -7.87
CA ALA A 71 -11.69 6.28 -7.09
C ALA A 71 -11.88 7.75 -6.66
N PRO A 72 -12.00 8.71 -7.61
CA PRO A 72 -12.18 10.13 -7.27
C PRO A 72 -13.50 10.41 -6.53
N GLY A 73 -14.51 9.53 -6.66
CA GLY A 73 -15.84 9.69 -6.07
C GLY A 73 -15.98 9.23 -4.61
N GLU A 74 -15.23 8.22 -4.15
CA GLU A 74 -15.39 7.68 -2.79
C GLU A 74 -14.86 8.65 -1.72
N LEU A 75 -13.81 9.39 -2.03
CA LEU A 75 -13.26 10.43 -1.13
C LEU A 75 -14.18 11.65 -1.03
N ALA A 76 -14.88 11.99 -2.12
CA ALA A 76 -15.91 13.04 -2.08
C ALA A 76 -17.07 12.63 -1.15
N GLN A 77 -17.48 11.36 -1.19
CA GLN A 77 -18.53 10.81 -0.35
C GLN A 77 -18.11 10.72 1.13
N ALA A 78 -16.86 10.33 1.42
CA ALA A 78 -16.31 10.37 2.78
C ALA A 78 -16.29 11.80 3.36
N SER A 79 -15.96 12.82 2.55
CA SER A 79 -16.01 14.23 2.97
C SER A 79 -17.43 14.73 3.23
N ALA A 80 -18.42 14.20 2.48
CA ALA A 80 -19.82 14.55 2.63
C ALA A 80 -20.41 13.94 3.91
N VAL A 81 -20.06 12.69 4.21
CA VAL A 81 -20.44 12.02 5.47
C VAL A 81 -19.78 12.72 6.67
N ALA A 82 -18.49 13.09 6.58
CA ALA A 82 -17.81 13.80 7.65
C ALA A 82 -18.41 15.20 7.92
N ARG A 83 -18.87 15.91 6.88
CA ARG A 83 -19.58 17.20 7.03
C ARG A 83 -21.02 17.06 7.49
N ALA A 84 -21.68 15.94 7.22
CA ALA A 84 -23.04 15.69 7.69
C ALA A 84 -23.08 15.25 9.18
N ALA A 85 -21.94 14.83 9.73
CA ALA A 85 -21.79 14.39 11.12
C ALA A 85 -21.20 15.47 12.05
N ALA A 86 -20.91 16.67 11.53
CA ALA A 86 -20.40 17.84 12.27
C ALA A 86 -21.49 18.93 12.35
#